data_AF-A0A9D8QV80-F1
#
_entry.id   AF-A0A9D8QV80-F1
#
_cell.length_a   1.000
_cell.length_b   1.000
_cell.length_c   1.000
_cell.angle_alpha   90.00
_cell.angle_beta   90.00
_cell.angle_gamma   90.00
#
_symmetry.space_group_name_H-M   'P 1'
#
loop_
_entity.id
_entity.type
_entity.pdbx_description
1 polymer ?
#
loop_
_entity_poly.entity_id
_entity_poly.type
_entity_poly.pdbx_seq_one_letter_code
_entity_poly.pdbx_strand_id
1 'polypeptide(L)'
;MSIDKHAGNPFGVRVVNAESMLRAIREMGIVPFFENAIPGYSIEEMTPPEFWFDGDSDTLGPWDWKVDCVQSGDVAYGKFLWNGKAAFATAQWYRELMNYRRSLPKYEPDAAGRKILDYVDANGSIASKDIRRLLGLKKSGADAACARLQMQCRLLVGDIARVYRGPDLHYVGWQLATFCAPEGIVGGIPDQVGYDGIGGYDGKGGYDGKGGYDGKGGYDGKGGYDGKGGYDGKGGYDGMVGPCGKRPRLLGPGGFPFVDEEEQGPGHSPEESYRLLNAHIQSVAPAATPALIAKMLG
;
A
#
# COMPACT_ATOMS: atom_id res chain seq x y z
N MET A 1 -19.51 3.91 34.91
CA MET A 1 -19.70 4.82 33.77
C MET A 1 -18.89 4.25 32.61
N SER A 2 -19.56 3.61 31.64
CA SER A 2 -18.89 3.31 30.36
C SER A 2 -18.59 4.64 29.70
N ILE A 3 -17.32 4.95 29.51
CA ILE A 3 -16.91 5.98 28.57
C ILE A 3 -17.36 5.47 27.21
N ASP A 4 -18.31 6.16 26.58
CA ASP A 4 -18.76 5.83 25.25
C ASP A 4 -17.57 6.00 24.31
N LYS A 5 -17.00 4.88 23.85
CA LYS A 5 -15.76 4.85 23.06
C LYS A 5 -15.95 5.49 21.68
N HIS A 6 -17.19 5.78 21.30
CA HIS A 6 -17.55 6.42 20.04
C HIS A 6 -17.76 7.93 20.16
N ALA A 7 -17.76 8.49 21.37
CA ALA A 7 -17.96 9.93 21.62
C ALA A 7 -16.78 10.81 21.14
N GLY A 8 -15.71 10.21 20.62
CA GLY A 8 -14.52 10.90 20.13
C GLY A 8 -14.44 11.07 18.62
N ASN A 9 -15.40 10.55 17.82
CA ASN A 9 -15.33 10.67 16.36
C ASN A 9 -15.57 12.13 15.94
N PRO A 10 -14.54 12.86 15.51
CA PRO A 10 -14.65 14.31 15.29
C PRO A 10 -15.55 14.67 14.10
N PHE A 11 -15.90 13.69 13.24
CA PHE A 11 -16.72 13.89 12.05
C PHE A 11 -18.01 13.06 12.02
N GLY A 12 -18.25 12.18 13.00
CA GLY A 12 -19.30 11.17 12.91
C GLY A 12 -19.11 10.19 11.74
N VAL A 13 -17.89 10.09 11.20
CA VAL A 13 -17.57 9.21 10.06
C VAL A 13 -17.58 7.76 10.52
N ARG A 14 -18.55 6.99 10.04
CA ARG A 14 -18.66 5.55 10.29
C ARG A 14 -18.05 4.79 9.13
N VAL A 15 -16.97 4.07 9.38
CA VAL A 15 -16.28 3.26 8.35
C VAL A 15 -16.91 1.88 8.32
N VAL A 16 -17.57 1.53 7.22
CA VAL A 16 -18.33 0.27 7.05
C VAL A 16 -18.03 -0.45 5.74
N ASN A 17 -17.19 0.13 4.89
CA ASN A 17 -16.73 -0.39 3.61
C ASN A 17 -15.52 0.42 3.11
N ALA A 18 -14.92 0.02 1.99
CA ALA A 18 -13.79 0.73 1.40
C ALA A 18 -14.08 2.18 1.00
N GLU A 19 -15.29 2.48 0.53
CA GLU A 19 -15.67 3.84 0.12
C GLU A 19 -15.71 4.80 1.32
N SER A 20 -16.38 4.40 2.40
CA SER A 20 -16.43 5.17 3.65
C SER A 20 -15.05 5.27 4.32
N MET A 21 -14.21 4.24 4.19
CA MET A 21 -12.82 4.28 4.64
C MET A 21 -11.99 5.31 3.85
N LEU A 22 -12.08 5.30 2.52
CA LEU A 22 -11.39 6.25 1.65
C LEU A 22 -11.86 7.69 1.89
N ARG A 23 -13.16 7.88 2.11
CA ARG A 23 -13.72 9.17 2.51
C ARG A 23 -13.12 9.65 3.84
N ALA A 24 -13.06 8.77 4.86
CA ALA A 24 -12.45 9.08 6.15
C ALA A 24 -10.98 9.54 5.98
N ILE A 25 -10.20 8.83 5.15
CA ILE A 25 -8.81 9.18 4.86
C ILE A 25 -8.71 10.57 4.22
N ARG A 26 -9.57 10.89 3.26
CA ARG A 26 -9.57 12.18 2.57
C ARG A 26 -9.97 13.34 3.48
N GLU A 27 -10.97 13.15 4.34
CA GLU A 27 -11.43 14.18 5.28
C GLU A 27 -10.42 14.41 6.42
N MET A 28 -9.84 13.34 6.96
CA MET A 28 -8.88 13.45 8.07
C MET A 28 -7.47 13.82 7.61
N GLY A 29 -7.12 13.55 6.36
CA GLY A 29 -5.84 13.94 5.77
C GLY A 29 -4.67 13.03 6.14
N ILE A 30 -4.48 12.73 7.42
CA ILE A 30 -3.55 11.71 7.92
C ILE A 30 -4.26 10.91 9.01
N VAL A 31 -4.36 9.59 8.84
CA VAL A 31 -5.18 8.76 9.75
C VAL A 31 -4.44 7.47 10.14
N PRO A 32 -4.22 7.25 11.44
CA PRO A 32 -3.75 5.97 11.98
C PRO A 32 -4.73 4.84 11.65
N PHE A 33 -4.21 3.66 11.29
CA PHE A 33 -5.05 2.49 11.05
C PHE A 33 -5.62 1.92 12.38
N PHE A 34 -4.85 2.03 13.45
CA PHE A 34 -5.18 1.54 14.79
C PHE A 34 -5.28 2.67 15.81
N GLU A 35 -5.94 2.38 16.94
CA GLU A 35 -6.05 3.26 18.10
C GLU A 35 -4.67 3.83 18.49
N ASN A 36 -4.65 5.11 18.84
CA ASN A 36 -3.42 5.83 19.15
C ASN A 36 -3.59 6.77 20.35
N ALA A 37 -2.66 7.71 20.52
CA ALA A 37 -2.66 8.62 21.65
C ALA A 37 -3.77 9.69 21.59
N ILE A 38 -4.33 9.94 20.41
CA ILE A 38 -5.43 10.86 20.16
C ILE A 38 -6.73 10.04 20.09
N PRO A 39 -7.65 10.17 21.07
CA PRO A 39 -8.90 9.41 21.10
C PRO A 39 -9.80 9.72 19.90
N GLY A 40 -10.45 8.69 19.36
CA GLY A 40 -11.37 8.78 18.23
C GLY A 40 -10.69 9.08 16.89
N TYR A 41 -9.36 9.03 16.84
CA TYR A 41 -8.57 9.44 15.67
C TYR A 41 -7.89 8.25 15.00
N SER A 42 -8.66 7.23 14.62
CA SER A 42 -8.15 6.07 13.88
C SER A 42 -9.23 5.37 13.08
N ILE A 43 -8.83 4.62 12.04
CA ILE A 43 -9.75 3.75 11.30
C ILE A 43 -10.41 2.74 12.26
N GLU A 44 -9.65 2.15 13.17
CA GLU A 44 -10.16 1.23 14.20
C GLU A 44 -11.31 1.82 15.01
N GLU A 45 -11.15 3.01 15.58
CA GLU A 45 -12.16 3.64 16.43
C GLU A 45 -13.41 4.12 15.65
N MET A 46 -13.24 4.44 14.36
CA MET A 46 -14.34 4.81 13.44
C MET A 46 -15.06 3.61 12.82
N THR A 47 -14.51 2.39 12.99
CA THR A 47 -15.06 1.18 12.40
C THR A 47 -15.83 0.39 13.46
N PRO A 48 -17.08 0.00 13.18
CA PRO A 48 -17.84 -0.86 14.09
C PRO A 48 -17.11 -2.19 14.37
N PRO A 49 -17.08 -2.67 15.63
CA PRO A 49 -16.31 -3.86 16.00
C PRO A 49 -16.63 -5.13 15.20
N GLU A 50 -17.86 -5.26 14.68
CA GLU A 50 -18.30 -6.38 13.85
C GLU A 50 -17.45 -6.58 12.58
N PHE A 51 -16.79 -5.53 12.07
CA PHE A 51 -15.94 -5.63 10.88
C PHE A 51 -14.48 -6.04 11.17
N TRP A 52 -14.05 -6.09 12.44
CA TRP A 52 -12.65 -6.37 12.79
C TRP A 52 -12.37 -7.86 13.09
N PHE A 53 -13.38 -8.64 13.50
CA PHE A 53 -13.12 -9.97 14.10
C PHE A 53 -14.11 -11.10 13.73
N ASP A 54 -14.84 -11.01 12.63
CA ASP A 54 -15.61 -12.15 12.15
C ASP A 54 -14.75 -13.04 11.23
N GLY A 55 -13.93 -13.88 11.86
CA GLY A 55 -13.06 -14.87 11.21
C GLY A 55 -13.78 -15.99 10.44
N ASP A 56 -15.07 -15.80 10.13
CA ASP A 56 -15.94 -16.81 9.51
C ASP A 56 -17.04 -16.19 8.62
N SER A 57 -16.95 -14.90 8.27
CA SER A 57 -17.93 -14.26 7.40
C SER A 57 -17.33 -13.91 6.04
N ASP A 58 -18.12 -14.07 4.98
CA ASP A 58 -17.87 -13.51 3.63
C ASP A 58 -17.78 -11.96 3.63
N THR A 59 -17.83 -11.33 4.81
CA THR A 59 -17.78 -9.88 4.99
C THR A 59 -16.33 -9.41 5.02
N LEU A 60 -15.97 -8.62 4.01
CA LEU A 60 -14.69 -7.92 3.99
C LEU A 60 -14.61 -6.91 5.14
N GLY A 61 -13.46 -6.87 5.82
CA GLY A 61 -13.19 -5.90 6.89
C GLY A 61 -12.16 -4.83 6.49
N PRO A 62 -11.70 -3.98 7.42
CA PRO A 62 -10.70 -2.93 7.17
C PRO A 62 -9.40 -3.45 6.56
N TRP A 63 -9.01 -4.68 6.90
CA TRP A 63 -7.85 -5.34 6.30
C TRP A 63 -8.01 -5.63 4.82
N ASP A 64 -9.22 -5.82 4.34
CA ASP A 64 -9.49 -6.01 2.92
C ASP A 64 -9.76 -4.68 2.24
N TRP A 65 -10.51 -3.78 2.88
CA TRP A 65 -10.83 -2.45 2.35
C TRP A 65 -9.59 -1.58 2.10
N LYS A 66 -8.52 -1.76 2.90
CA LYS A 66 -7.25 -1.07 2.63
C LYS A 66 -6.68 -1.40 1.25
N VAL A 67 -6.98 -2.57 0.67
CA VAL A 67 -6.50 -2.92 -0.67
C VAL A 67 -7.10 -1.97 -1.69
N ASP A 68 -8.41 -1.77 -1.62
CA ASP A 68 -9.14 -0.90 -2.53
C ASP A 68 -8.74 0.58 -2.30
N CYS A 69 -8.49 0.98 -1.05
CA CYS A 69 -7.97 2.32 -0.72
C CYS A 69 -6.55 2.54 -1.28
N VAL A 70 -5.65 1.57 -1.22
CA VAL A 70 -4.30 1.72 -1.82
C VAL A 70 -4.38 1.77 -3.35
N GLN A 71 -5.29 0.99 -3.92
CA GLN A 71 -5.49 0.90 -5.36
C GLN A 71 -6.23 2.10 -5.96
N SER A 72 -6.87 2.96 -5.15
CA SER A 72 -7.43 4.23 -5.63
C SER A 72 -6.37 5.16 -6.20
N GLY A 73 -5.12 5.03 -5.74
CA GLY A 73 -3.94 5.69 -6.30
C GLY A 73 -3.69 7.12 -5.82
N ASP A 74 -4.55 7.68 -4.96
CA ASP A 74 -4.49 9.06 -4.46
C ASP A 74 -4.13 9.18 -2.97
N VAL A 75 -3.89 8.05 -2.29
CA VAL A 75 -3.52 8.01 -0.87
C VAL A 75 -2.22 7.25 -0.65
N ALA A 76 -1.41 7.74 0.28
CA ALA A 76 -0.24 7.06 0.81
C ALA A 76 -0.66 6.04 1.86
N TYR A 77 -0.08 4.85 1.82
CA TYR A 77 -0.24 3.81 2.84
C TYR A 77 1.12 3.25 3.27
N GLY A 78 1.31 3.10 4.57
CA GLY A 78 2.54 2.52 5.11
C GLY A 78 2.67 2.66 6.62
N LYS A 79 3.83 2.21 7.11
CA LYS A 79 4.22 2.27 8.53
C LYS A 79 5.02 3.53 8.82
N PHE A 80 4.34 4.67 8.74
CA PHE A 80 4.96 5.99 8.90
C PHE A 80 4.45 6.75 10.13
N LEU A 81 3.90 6.09 11.14
CA LEU A 81 3.60 6.71 12.45
C LEU A 81 4.37 6.04 13.57
N TRP A 82 4.43 6.70 14.73
CA TRP A 82 5.22 6.26 15.90
C TRP A 82 5.10 4.76 16.17
N ASN A 83 6.25 4.14 16.48
CA ASN A 83 6.39 2.70 16.68
C ASN A 83 6.04 1.84 15.45
N GLY A 84 6.13 2.40 14.23
CA GLY A 84 5.87 1.69 12.98
C GLY A 84 4.39 1.32 12.80
N LYS A 85 3.48 2.12 13.37
CA LYS A 85 2.03 1.94 13.19
C LYS A 85 1.65 2.23 11.74
N ALA A 86 0.74 1.40 11.21
CA ALA A 86 0.17 1.59 9.88
C ALA A 86 -0.72 2.83 9.85
N ALA A 87 -0.67 3.56 8.76
CA ALA A 87 -1.44 4.78 8.56
C ALA A 87 -1.71 5.03 7.08
N PHE A 88 -2.70 5.87 6.85
CA PHE A 88 -2.98 6.48 5.57
C PHE A 88 -2.72 7.98 5.64
N ALA A 89 -2.40 8.57 4.49
CA ALA A 89 -2.37 10.02 4.33
C ALA A 89 -2.75 10.41 2.91
N THR A 90 -3.40 11.55 2.72
CA THR A 90 -3.54 12.16 1.40
C THR A 90 -2.18 12.67 0.92
N ALA A 91 -2.04 12.91 -0.39
CA ALA A 91 -0.81 13.43 -0.96
C ALA A 91 -0.35 14.73 -0.27
N GLN A 92 -1.28 15.65 0.00
CA GLN A 92 -1.01 16.92 0.68
C GLN A 92 -0.32 16.69 2.03
N TRP A 93 -0.95 15.95 2.95
CA TRP A 93 -0.41 15.80 4.31
C TRP A 93 0.78 14.87 4.38
N TYR A 94 0.90 13.91 3.46
CA TYR A 94 2.11 13.11 3.37
C TYR A 94 3.32 13.93 2.93
N ARG A 95 3.16 14.90 2.00
CA ARG A 95 4.25 15.82 1.59
C ARG A 95 4.74 16.66 2.75
N GLU A 96 3.83 17.18 3.59
CA GLU A 96 4.21 17.90 4.80
C GLU A 96 5.06 17.03 5.74
N LEU A 97 4.63 15.78 5.95
CA LEU A 97 5.35 14.84 6.81
C LEU A 97 6.71 14.48 6.23
N MET A 98 6.78 14.29 4.92
CA MET A 98 8.00 14.00 4.19
C MET A 98 9.00 15.14 4.31
N ASN A 99 8.57 16.39 4.07
CA ASN A 99 9.41 17.58 4.18
C ASN A 99 9.97 17.74 5.60
N TYR A 100 9.12 17.60 6.61
CA TYR A 100 9.55 17.69 8.01
C TYR A 100 10.50 16.56 8.41
N ARG A 101 10.21 15.31 8.03
CA ARG A 101 11.04 14.18 8.48
C ARG A 101 12.37 14.10 7.78
N ARG A 102 12.43 14.34 6.47
CA ARG A 102 13.69 14.23 5.73
C ARG A 102 14.70 15.31 6.14
N SER A 103 14.27 16.40 6.77
CA SER A 103 15.19 17.40 7.34
C SER A 103 15.87 16.97 8.64
N LEU A 104 15.38 15.91 9.32
CA LEU A 104 15.89 15.52 10.64
C LEU A 104 16.98 14.43 10.51
N PRO A 105 18.16 14.60 11.13
CA PRO A 105 19.27 13.63 11.04
C PRO A 105 18.92 12.20 11.49
N LYS A 106 17.93 12.05 12.38
CA LYS A 106 17.46 10.73 12.85
C LYS A 106 16.79 9.89 11.75
N TYR A 107 16.37 10.50 10.64
CA TYR A 107 15.68 9.84 9.53
C TYR A 107 16.59 9.55 8.32
N GLU A 108 17.90 9.53 8.53
CA GLU A 108 18.85 9.11 7.51
C GLU A 108 18.78 7.59 7.24
N PRO A 109 18.77 7.16 5.97
CA PRO A 109 18.81 5.74 5.64
C PRO A 109 20.16 5.14 6.04
N ASP A 110 20.16 3.91 6.56
CA ASP A 110 21.38 3.14 6.75
C ASP A 110 21.84 2.46 5.44
N ALA A 111 22.91 1.68 5.49
CA ALA A 111 23.45 1.00 4.32
C ALA A 111 22.45 0.00 3.67
N ALA A 112 21.63 -0.68 4.47
CA ALA A 112 20.59 -1.57 3.95
C ALA A 112 19.45 -0.77 3.29
N GLY A 113 19.08 0.35 3.89
CA GLY A 113 18.09 1.29 3.38
C GLY A 113 18.50 1.84 2.02
N ARG A 114 19.75 2.34 1.91
CA ARG A 114 20.30 2.83 0.64
C ARG A 114 20.22 1.79 -0.48
N LYS A 115 20.63 0.54 -0.22
CA LYS A 115 20.49 -0.55 -1.22
C LYS A 115 19.06 -0.77 -1.70
N ILE A 116 18.08 -0.68 -0.81
CA ILE A 116 16.66 -0.79 -1.20
C ILE A 116 16.26 0.40 -2.07
N LEU A 117 16.64 1.62 -1.67
CA LEU A 117 16.32 2.84 -2.42
C LEU A 117 16.97 2.82 -3.81
N ASP A 118 18.25 2.46 -3.93
CA ASP A 118 18.95 2.31 -5.22
C ASP A 118 18.24 1.30 -6.14
N TYR A 119 17.77 0.19 -5.56
CA TYR A 119 16.99 -0.80 -6.33
C TYR A 119 15.66 -0.22 -6.80
N VAL A 120 14.93 0.47 -5.92
CA VAL A 120 13.62 1.07 -6.23
C VAL A 120 13.77 2.17 -7.28
N ASP A 121 14.82 2.98 -7.22
CA ASP A 121 15.14 4.00 -8.23
C ASP A 121 15.36 3.36 -9.61
N ALA A 122 16.16 2.29 -9.66
CA ALA A 122 16.45 1.59 -10.92
C ALA A 122 15.28 0.77 -11.49
N ASN A 123 14.36 0.27 -10.65
CA ASN A 123 13.34 -0.71 -11.03
C ASN A 123 11.89 -0.23 -10.83
N GLY A 124 11.68 0.95 -10.25
CA GLY A 124 10.39 1.55 -9.89
C GLY A 124 9.76 0.98 -8.61
N SER A 125 9.86 -0.33 -8.37
CA SER A 125 9.31 -0.95 -7.17
C SER A 125 10.02 -2.24 -6.75
N ILE A 126 9.77 -2.67 -5.51
CA ILE A 126 10.35 -3.89 -4.95
C ILE A 126 9.32 -4.65 -4.08
N ALA A 127 9.22 -5.97 -4.23
CA ALA A 127 8.37 -6.78 -3.35
C ALA A 127 9.11 -7.19 -2.07
N SER A 128 8.38 -7.46 -0.97
CA SER A 128 8.99 -7.90 0.30
C SER A 128 9.90 -9.13 0.15
N LYS A 129 9.58 -10.02 -0.79
CA LYS A 129 10.39 -11.22 -1.08
C LYS A 129 11.75 -10.88 -1.69
N ASP A 130 11.80 -9.82 -2.49
CA ASP A 130 13.00 -9.41 -3.21
C ASP A 130 13.92 -8.59 -2.30
N ILE A 131 13.37 -7.86 -1.32
CA ILE A 131 14.15 -7.22 -0.24
C ILE A 131 14.93 -8.27 0.57
N ARG A 132 14.29 -9.39 0.90
CA ARG A 132 14.98 -10.51 1.60
C ARG A 132 16.16 -11.03 0.79
N ARG A 133 15.98 -11.19 -0.52
CA ARG A 133 17.03 -11.67 -1.43
C ARG A 133 18.15 -10.64 -1.59
N LEU A 134 17.79 -9.38 -1.80
CA LEU A 134 18.70 -8.26 -2.00
C LEU A 134 19.64 -8.06 -0.81
N LEU A 135 19.10 -8.20 0.41
CA LEU A 135 19.85 -7.95 1.65
C LEU A 135 20.39 -9.22 2.31
N GLY A 136 20.02 -10.42 1.81
CA GLY A 136 20.35 -11.69 2.47
C GLY A 136 19.72 -11.83 3.87
N LEU A 137 18.54 -11.23 4.09
CA LEU A 137 17.89 -11.17 5.40
C LEU A 137 16.72 -12.15 5.52
N LYS A 138 16.46 -12.58 6.77
CA LYS A 138 15.19 -13.23 7.14
C LYS A 138 14.02 -12.24 7.01
N LYS A 139 12.79 -12.77 6.96
CA LYS A 139 11.56 -11.98 6.82
C LYS A 139 11.47 -10.81 7.80
N SER A 140 11.69 -11.04 9.10
CA SER A 140 11.63 -10.00 10.12
C SER A 140 12.63 -8.86 9.88
N GLY A 141 13.85 -9.17 9.42
CA GLY A 141 14.87 -8.17 9.11
C GLY A 141 14.50 -7.31 7.89
N ALA A 142 13.96 -7.94 6.84
CA ALA A 142 13.45 -7.22 5.67
C ALA A 142 12.26 -6.32 6.05
N ASP A 143 11.30 -6.83 6.82
CA ASP A 143 10.13 -6.07 7.28
C ASP A 143 10.54 -4.87 8.14
N ALA A 144 11.57 -5.03 8.99
CA ALA A 144 12.14 -3.95 9.79
C ALA A 144 12.84 -2.88 8.93
N ALA A 145 13.61 -3.29 7.92
CA ALA A 145 14.23 -2.35 6.98
C ALA A 145 13.18 -1.54 6.21
N CYS A 146 12.11 -2.20 5.74
CA CYS A 146 10.97 -1.52 5.11
C CYS A 146 10.29 -0.54 6.06
N ALA A 147 10.03 -0.96 7.29
CA ALA A 147 9.34 -0.12 8.28
C ALA A 147 10.17 1.12 8.62
N ARG A 148 11.50 0.99 8.73
CA ARG A 148 12.39 2.12 8.94
C ARG A 148 12.36 3.10 7.77
N LEU A 149 12.44 2.63 6.51
CA LEU A 149 12.34 3.50 5.34
C LEU A 149 10.96 4.18 5.22
N GLN A 150 9.88 3.49 5.60
CA GLN A 150 8.53 4.08 5.66
C GLN A 150 8.46 5.18 6.72
N MET A 151 9.02 4.96 7.91
CA MET A 151 9.13 5.99 8.94
C MET A 151 9.92 7.21 8.50
N GLN A 152 10.95 7.01 7.67
CA GLN A 152 11.77 8.07 7.07
C GLN A 152 11.05 8.80 5.91
N CYS A 153 9.83 8.40 5.57
CA CYS A 153 9.11 8.89 4.40
C CYS A 153 9.91 8.73 3.10
N ARG A 154 10.67 7.63 2.95
CA ARG A 154 11.46 7.30 1.74
C ARG A 154 10.93 6.08 0.99
N LEU A 155 9.95 5.38 1.56
CA LEU A 155 9.34 4.20 0.96
C LEU A 155 7.86 4.16 1.35
N LEU A 156 6.99 3.78 0.42
CA LEU A 156 5.57 3.54 0.67
C LEU A 156 5.15 2.20 0.11
N VAL A 157 4.00 1.69 0.56
CA VAL A 157 3.33 0.58 -0.14
C VAL A 157 2.79 1.14 -1.45
N GLY A 158 3.37 0.70 -2.57
CA GLY A 158 3.01 1.15 -3.91
C GLY A 158 1.78 0.45 -4.47
N ASP A 159 1.66 -0.85 -4.18
CA ASP A 159 0.52 -1.68 -4.54
C ASP A 159 0.39 -2.82 -3.54
N ILE A 160 -0.83 -3.32 -3.37
CA ILE A 160 -1.15 -4.47 -2.55
C ILE A 160 -2.18 -5.32 -3.27
N ALA A 161 -1.90 -6.61 -3.38
CA ALA A 161 -2.78 -7.56 -4.05
C ALA A 161 -3.25 -8.64 -3.08
N ARG A 162 -4.55 -8.96 -3.14
CA ARG A 162 -5.12 -10.14 -2.51
C ARG A 162 -4.54 -11.39 -3.20
N VAL A 163 -4.18 -12.39 -2.40
CA VAL A 163 -3.62 -13.65 -2.89
C VAL A 163 -4.75 -14.65 -3.04
N TYR A 164 -4.93 -15.14 -4.26
CA TYR A 164 -5.89 -16.17 -4.60
C TYR A 164 -5.16 -17.49 -4.89
N ARG A 165 -5.75 -18.62 -4.50
CA ARG A 165 -5.18 -19.96 -4.74
C ARG A 165 -6.28 -20.95 -5.12
N GLY A 166 -5.87 -22.08 -5.69
CA GLY A 166 -6.80 -23.12 -6.12
C GLY A 166 -7.38 -22.87 -7.51
N PRO A 167 -8.05 -23.88 -8.08
CA PRO A 167 -8.66 -23.81 -9.41
C PRO A 167 -9.84 -22.82 -9.48
N ASP A 168 -10.44 -22.49 -8.34
CA ASP A 168 -11.58 -21.58 -8.17
C ASP A 168 -11.16 -20.13 -7.84
N LEU A 169 -9.85 -19.84 -7.75
CA LEU A 169 -9.33 -18.54 -7.33
C LEU A 169 -9.93 -18.09 -5.99
N HIS A 170 -9.88 -18.95 -4.98
CA HIS A 170 -10.30 -18.61 -3.63
C HIS A 170 -9.31 -17.65 -2.95
N TYR A 171 -9.81 -16.56 -2.35
CA TYR A 171 -9.00 -15.62 -1.58
C TYR A 171 -8.53 -16.26 -0.26
N VAL A 172 -7.23 -16.44 -0.10
CA VAL A 172 -6.69 -17.16 1.08
C VAL A 172 -6.44 -16.28 2.31
N GLY A 173 -6.94 -15.04 2.32
CA GLY A 173 -6.70 -14.08 3.42
C GLY A 173 -5.27 -13.52 3.48
N TRP A 174 -4.42 -13.84 2.48
CA TRP A 174 -3.06 -13.32 2.38
C TRP A 174 -2.98 -12.18 1.38
N GLN A 175 -2.12 -11.21 1.65
CA GLN A 175 -1.88 -10.07 0.78
C GLN A 175 -0.39 -9.90 0.50
N LEU A 176 -0.09 -9.46 -0.71
CA LEU A 176 1.28 -9.23 -1.15
C LEU A 176 1.46 -7.76 -1.50
N ALA A 177 2.34 -7.09 -0.75
CA ALA A 177 2.69 -5.70 -0.95
C ALA A 177 3.94 -5.55 -1.82
N THR A 178 3.94 -4.53 -2.66
CA THR A 178 5.12 -3.97 -3.29
C THR A 178 5.38 -2.57 -2.73
N PHE A 179 6.63 -2.16 -2.74
CA PHE A 179 7.06 -0.87 -2.23
C PHE A 179 7.64 -0.01 -3.34
N CYS A 180 7.37 1.29 -3.29
CA CYS A 180 7.91 2.27 -4.23
C CYS A 180 8.35 3.55 -3.49
N ALA A 181 9.06 4.41 -4.20
CA ALA A 181 9.36 5.76 -3.74
C ALA A 181 8.05 6.55 -3.57
N PRO A 182 7.89 7.35 -2.49
CA PRO A 182 6.69 8.14 -2.27
C PRO A 182 6.34 9.08 -3.42
N GLU A 183 7.34 9.58 -4.12
CA GLU A 183 7.27 10.48 -5.27
C GLU A 183 6.39 9.89 -6.39
N GLY A 184 6.41 8.57 -6.58
CA GLY A 184 5.56 7.88 -7.55
C GLY A 184 4.08 7.75 -7.14
N ILE A 185 3.71 8.17 -5.94
CA ILE A 185 2.32 8.22 -5.44
C ILE A 185 1.90 9.67 -5.19
N VAL A 186 2.72 10.39 -4.44
CA VAL A 186 2.39 11.71 -3.93
C VAL A 186 3.17 12.83 -4.60
N GLY A 187 4.07 12.59 -5.56
CA GLY A 187 4.99 13.60 -6.11
C GLY A 187 4.46 14.45 -7.28
N GLY A 188 3.20 14.29 -7.70
CA GLY A 188 2.65 15.08 -8.82
C GLY A 188 2.68 16.59 -8.53
N ILE A 189 3.34 17.38 -9.39
CA ILE A 189 3.31 18.85 -9.36
C ILE A 189 1.84 19.31 -9.28
N PRO A 190 1.47 20.32 -8.45
CA PRO A 190 0.07 20.72 -8.24
C PRO A 190 -0.68 21.23 -9.49
N ASP A 191 -0.02 21.29 -10.65
CA ASP A 191 -0.45 22.07 -11.81
C ASP A 191 -0.70 21.21 -13.06
N GLN A 192 -0.45 19.90 -12.98
CA GLN A 192 -0.67 18.96 -14.09
C GLN A 192 -1.17 17.63 -13.54
N VAL A 193 -2.47 17.46 -13.31
CA VAL A 193 -3.40 16.68 -14.14
C VAL A 193 -4.80 16.92 -13.55
N GLY A 194 -5.76 17.24 -14.41
CA GLY A 194 -7.17 17.36 -14.04
C GLY A 194 -7.70 16.09 -13.37
N TYR A 195 -8.61 16.31 -12.43
CA TYR A 195 -9.55 15.30 -11.97
C TYR A 195 -10.45 14.90 -13.14
N ASP A 196 -10.21 13.72 -13.68
CA ASP A 196 -11.15 13.02 -14.53
C ASP A 196 -11.45 11.69 -13.83
N GLY A 197 -12.59 11.62 -13.13
CA GLY A 197 -13.20 10.33 -12.88
C GLY A 197 -13.50 9.64 -14.23
N ILE A 198 -13.65 8.31 -14.19
CA ILE A 198 -14.09 7.35 -15.23
C ILE A 198 -12.98 6.29 -15.45
N GLY A 199 -13.17 4.99 -15.23
CA GLY A 199 -14.34 4.19 -14.88
C GLY A 199 -13.90 2.79 -14.47
N GLY A 200 -14.85 1.97 -14.00
CA GLY A 200 -14.61 0.59 -13.61
C GLY A 200 -13.91 -0.22 -14.70
N TYR A 201 -12.96 -1.05 -14.30
CA TYR A 201 -12.41 -2.05 -15.19
C TYR A 201 -13.29 -3.30 -15.11
N ASP A 202 -14.10 -3.49 -16.15
CA ASP A 202 -14.70 -4.77 -16.46
C ASP A 202 -13.58 -5.81 -16.57
N GLY A 203 -13.76 -6.97 -15.92
CA GLY A 203 -12.79 -8.04 -15.89
C GLY A 203 -12.34 -8.41 -17.31
N LYS A 204 -11.04 -8.28 -17.58
CA LYS A 204 -10.49 -8.83 -18.83
C LYS A 204 -10.62 -10.35 -18.79
N GLY A 205 -11.46 -10.84 -19.69
CA GLY A 205 -11.71 -12.25 -19.95
C GLY A 205 -10.43 -13.05 -20.18
N GLY A 206 -10.56 -14.35 -19.92
CA GLY A 206 -9.51 -15.34 -20.03
C GLY A 206 -8.80 -15.32 -21.38
N TYR A 207 -7.52 -15.62 -21.35
CA TYR A 207 -6.75 -15.91 -22.54
C TYR A 207 -7.26 -17.22 -23.15
N ASP A 208 -7.86 -17.13 -24.32
CA ASP A 208 -8.20 -18.27 -25.16
C ASP A 208 -6.92 -19.07 -25.46
N GLY A 209 -6.97 -20.38 -25.20
CA GLY A 209 -5.88 -21.29 -25.52
C GLY A 209 -5.56 -21.21 -27.01
N LYS A 210 -4.29 -20.95 -27.37
CA LYS A 210 -3.84 -21.10 -28.75
C LYS A 210 -4.11 -22.55 -29.18
N GLY A 211 -4.95 -22.67 -30.21
CA GLY A 211 -5.46 -23.91 -30.75
C GLY A 211 -4.39 -24.91 -31.17
N GLY A 212 -4.78 -26.18 -31.08
CA GLY A 212 -4.03 -27.33 -31.56
C GLY A 212 -3.75 -27.22 -33.06
N TYR A 213 -2.61 -27.79 -33.44
CA TYR A 213 -2.20 -28.01 -34.81
C TYR A 213 -3.10 -29.08 -35.46
N ASP A 214 -3.65 -28.75 -36.62
CA ASP A 214 -4.49 -29.65 -37.41
C ASP A 214 -3.70 -30.88 -37.89
N GLY A 215 -4.29 -32.06 -37.71
CA GLY A 215 -3.72 -33.34 -38.11
C GLY A 215 -3.59 -33.49 -39.63
N LYS A 216 -2.42 -33.94 -40.08
CA LYS A 216 -2.22 -34.49 -41.43
C LYS A 216 -2.20 -36.02 -41.38
N GLY A 217 -3.07 -36.62 -42.18
CA GLY A 217 -2.87 -37.88 -42.92
C GLY A 217 -2.77 -39.18 -42.10
N GLY A 218 -3.78 -40.04 -42.25
CA GLY A 218 -3.80 -41.37 -41.65
C GLY A 218 -2.92 -42.41 -42.34
N TYR A 219 -2.68 -43.49 -41.59
CA TYR A 219 -2.34 -44.83 -42.07
C TYR A 219 -2.87 -45.85 -41.06
N ASP A 220 -3.50 -46.91 -41.56
CA ASP A 220 -4.04 -48.02 -40.75
C ASP A 220 -2.92 -48.97 -40.32
N GLY A 221 -2.91 -49.42 -39.06
CA GLY A 221 -2.00 -50.47 -38.63
C GLY A 221 -1.97 -50.82 -37.13
N LYS A 222 -2.60 -51.96 -36.80
CA LYS A 222 -2.25 -52.94 -35.75
C LYS A 222 -2.14 -52.51 -34.26
N GLY A 223 -3.08 -53.04 -33.46
CA GLY A 223 -2.81 -53.87 -32.28
C GLY A 223 -1.98 -53.30 -31.11
N GLY A 224 -2.69 -52.72 -30.14
CA GLY A 224 -2.65 -52.97 -28.68
C GLY A 224 -1.35 -52.86 -27.89
N TYR A 225 -1.34 -51.99 -26.86
CA TYR A 225 -0.78 -52.24 -25.52
C TYR A 225 -1.46 -51.33 -24.49
N ASP A 226 -1.94 -51.88 -23.38
CA ASP A 226 -2.17 -51.13 -22.15
C ASP A 226 -0.82 -50.95 -21.46
N GLY A 227 -0.44 -49.72 -21.10
CA GLY A 227 0.85 -49.53 -20.44
C GLY A 227 1.17 -48.14 -19.90
N LYS A 228 1.13 -48.09 -18.56
CA LYS A 228 1.94 -47.30 -17.63
C LYS A 228 1.50 -45.87 -17.30
N GLY A 229 1.20 -45.71 -16.01
CA GLY A 229 1.05 -44.42 -15.35
C GLY A 229 2.37 -43.66 -15.18
N GLY A 230 2.19 -42.38 -14.86
CA GLY A 230 3.10 -41.54 -14.10
C GLY A 230 4.04 -40.65 -14.92
N TYR A 231 3.73 -39.35 -14.96
CA TYR A 231 4.69 -38.35 -14.48
C TYR A 231 3.90 -37.30 -13.68
N ASP A 232 4.23 -37.17 -12.40
CA ASP A 232 3.79 -36.04 -11.59
C ASP A 232 4.43 -34.78 -12.18
N GLY A 233 3.60 -33.91 -12.76
CA GLY A 233 4.03 -32.61 -13.24
C GLY A 233 4.65 -31.84 -12.07
N LYS A 234 5.93 -31.51 -12.21
CA LYS A 234 6.71 -30.65 -11.30
C LYS A 234 5.85 -29.47 -10.81
N GLY A 235 5.88 -29.24 -9.50
CA GLY A 235 5.13 -28.20 -8.80
C GLY A 235 5.07 -26.89 -9.57
N GLY A 236 3.85 -26.40 -9.73
CA GLY A 236 3.55 -25.14 -10.40
C GLY A 236 4.33 -23.99 -9.78
N TYR A 237 5.05 -23.31 -10.65
CA TYR A 237 5.60 -21.97 -10.54
C TYR A 237 4.83 -21.10 -9.53
N ASP A 238 5.53 -20.70 -8.46
CA ASP A 238 5.11 -19.62 -7.57
C ASP A 238 4.79 -18.39 -8.43
N GLY A 239 3.56 -17.87 -8.30
CA GLY A 239 3.09 -16.70 -9.04
C GLY A 239 4.13 -15.58 -9.02
N MET A 240 4.74 -15.33 -10.18
CA MET A 240 5.47 -14.10 -10.44
C MET A 240 4.48 -12.96 -10.30
N VAL A 241 4.65 -12.13 -9.27
CA VAL A 241 4.08 -10.78 -9.28
C VAL A 241 4.75 -10.09 -10.45
N GLY A 242 3.97 -9.74 -11.48
CA GLY A 242 4.46 -8.90 -12.56
C GLY A 242 4.96 -7.56 -11.99
N PRO A 243 5.89 -6.87 -12.68
CA PRO A 243 6.20 -5.48 -12.34
C PRO A 243 4.88 -4.71 -12.25
N CYS A 244 4.76 -3.85 -11.21
CA CYS A 244 3.64 -2.93 -10.93
C CYS A 244 2.57 -2.98 -12.02
N GLY A 245 1.43 -3.62 -11.73
CA GLY A 245 0.25 -3.52 -12.60
C GLY A 245 0.01 -2.05 -12.86
N LYS A 246 0.25 -1.61 -14.10
CA LYS A 246 0.36 -0.19 -14.44
C LYS A 246 -0.89 0.53 -13.94
N ARG A 247 -0.75 1.35 -12.89
CA ARG A 247 -1.56 2.58 -12.76
C ARG A 247 -1.55 3.28 -14.13
N PRO A 248 -2.62 4.00 -14.54
CA PRO A 248 -2.64 4.74 -15.79
C PRO A 248 -1.32 5.50 -15.95
N ARG A 249 -0.50 4.97 -16.85
CA ARG A 249 0.73 5.49 -17.42
C ARG A 249 1.26 6.75 -16.72
N LEU A 250 2.02 6.60 -15.63
CA LEU A 250 3.11 7.55 -15.37
C LEU A 250 4.02 7.44 -16.62
N LEU A 251 4.09 8.51 -17.39
CA LEU A 251 4.74 8.56 -18.69
C LEU A 251 6.24 8.20 -18.58
N GLY A 252 6.67 7.23 -19.40
CA GLY A 252 8.04 7.14 -19.90
C GLY A 252 8.97 6.06 -19.28
N PRO A 253 9.84 5.42 -20.09
CA PRO A 253 11.01 4.71 -19.59
C PRO A 253 12.03 5.74 -19.06
N GLY A 254 12.45 5.59 -17.81
CA GLY A 254 13.18 6.62 -17.07
C GLY A 254 12.35 7.12 -15.89
N GLY A 255 11.85 6.16 -15.09
CA GLY A 255 11.10 6.43 -13.87
C GLY A 255 11.78 7.54 -13.10
N PHE A 256 10.98 8.55 -12.73
CA PHE A 256 11.39 9.80 -12.12
C PHE A 256 12.71 9.64 -11.36
N PRO A 257 13.82 10.25 -11.81
CA PRO A 257 14.98 10.34 -10.92
C PRO A 257 14.49 10.97 -9.61
N PHE A 258 15.13 10.65 -8.49
CA PHE A 258 15.10 11.54 -7.33
C PHE A 258 15.46 12.95 -7.83
N VAL A 259 14.45 13.77 -8.19
CA VAL A 259 14.67 15.20 -8.45
C VAL A 259 15.08 15.79 -7.10
N ASP A 260 16.07 16.69 -7.13
CA ASP A 260 16.73 17.19 -5.91
C ASP A 260 15.71 17.52 -4.80
N GLU A 261 16.02 17.15 -3.55
CA GLU A 261 15.06 17.18 -2.42
C GLU A 261 14.37 18.56 -2.24
N GLU A 262 14.96 19.64 -2.76
CA GLU A 262 14.42 21.01 -2.75
C GLU A 262 13.20 21.23 -3.67
N GLU A 263 13.03 20.47 -4.76
CA GLU A 263 11.97 20.71 -5.76
C GLU A 263 10.66 19.93 -5.50
N GLN A 264 10.63 19.03 -4.51
CA GLN A 264 9.50 18.12 -4.28
C GLN A 264 8.70 18.41 -3.00
N GLY A 265 9.23 19.26 -2.13
CA GLY A 265 8.56 19.69 -0.91
C GLY A 265 7.43 20.68 -1.20
N PRO A 266 6.60 21.01 -0.20
CA PRO A 266 5.52 22.00 -0.33
C PRO A 266 6.00 23.47 -0.55
N GLY A 267 7.29 23.66 -0.90
CA GLY A 267 7.87 24.97 -1.22
C GLY A 267 8.14 25.87 0.00
N HIS A 268 8.05 25.33 1.21
CA HIS A 268 8.29 26.06 2.46
C HIS A 268 9.13 25.25 3.45
N SER A 269 9.53 25.88 4.56
CA SER A 269 10.47 25.27 5.50
C SER A 269 9.89 24.01 6.17
N PRO A 270 10.74 23.07 6.60
CA PRO A 270 10.32 21.90 7.37
C PRO A 270 9.56 22.24 8.66
N GLU A 271 9.90 23.35 9.32
CA GLU A 271 9.21 23.84 10.53
C GLU A 271 7.79 24.30 10.20
N GLU A 272 7.61 24.96 9.05
CA GLU A 272 6.29 25.34 8.56
C GLU A 272 5.45 24.11 8.22
N SER A 273 6.04 23.07 7.62
CA SER A 273 5.35 21.79 7.41
C SER A 273 4.87 21.15 8.71
N TYR A 274 5.72 21.16 9.75
CA TYR A 274 5.33 20.65 11.06
C TYR A 274 4.20 21.47 11.68
N ARG A 275 4.22 22.80 11.51
CA ARG A 275 3.17 23.70 11.99
C ARG A 275 1.84 23.43 11.28
N LEU A 276 1.86 23.29 9.95
CA LEU A 276 0.66 22.99 9.15
C LEU A 276 0.06 21.63 9.51
N LEU A 277 0.90 20.60 9.68
CA LEU A 277 0.45 19.28 10.16
C LEU A 277 -0.23 19.36 11.52
N ASN A 278 0.38 20.07 12.48
CA ASN A 278 -0.20 20.24 13.81
C ASN A 278 -1.54 20.97 13.75
N ALA A 279 -1.60 22.08 13.00
CA ALA A 279 -2.82 22.87 12.86
C ALA A 279 -3.95 22.06 12.20
N HIS A 280 -3.63 21.27 11.17
CA HIS A 280 -4.59 20.40 10.51
C HIS A 280 -5.11 19.32 11.44
N ILE A 281 -4.22 18.54 12.07
CA ILE A 281 -4.62 17.47 13.00
C ILE A 281 -5.48 18.04 14.13
N GLN A 282 -5.16 19.22 14.66
CA GLN A 282 -5.99 19.91 15.66
C GLN A 282 -7.36 20.31 15.13
N SER A 283 -7.43 20.79 13.88
CA SER A 283 -8.70 21.17 13.26
C SER A 283 -9.63 19.97 13.06
N VAL A 284 -9.05 18.81 12.75
CA VAL A 284 -9.80 17.58 12.49
C VAL A 284 -9.98 16.69 13.72
N ALA A 285 -9.23 16.94 14.80
CA ALA A 285 -9.31 16.21 16.06
C ALA A 285 -9.06 17.18 17.22
N PRO A 286 -10.11 17.84 17.76
CA PRO A 286 -9.96 18.85 18.80
C PRO A 286 -9.26 18.36 20.08
N ALA A 287 -9.29 17.05 20.35
CA ALA A 287 -8.57 16.44 21.47
C ALA A 287 -7.04 16.32 21.25
N ALA A 288 -6.55 16.57 20.04
CA ALA A 288 -5.15 16.40 19.65
C ALA A 288 -4.28 17.56 20.14
N THR A 289 -3.83 17.50 21.40
CA THR A 289 -2.83 18.46 21.90
C THR A 289 -1.50 18.31 21.13
N PRO A 290 -0.66 19.37 21.06
CA PRO A 290 0.65 19.29 20.40
C PRO A 290 1.52 18.12 20.89
N ALA A 291 1.43 17.78 22.18
CA ALA A 291 2.16 16.66 22.76
C ALA A 291 1.66 15.29 22.24
N LEU A 292 0.35 15.14 22.04
CA LEU A 292 -0.22 13.92 21.47
C LEU A 292 0.10 13.79 19.98
N ILE A 293 0.09 14.90 19.24
CA ILE A 293 0.48 14.93 17.83
C ILE A 293 1.95 14.57 17.68
N ALA A 294 2.84 15.18 18.47
CA ALA A 294 4.25 14.84 18.49
C ALA A 294 4.47 13.36 18.82
N LYS A 295 3.71 12.80 19.77
CA LYS A 295 3.77 11.36 20.10
C LYS A 295 3.26 10.47 18.97
N MET A 296 2.24 10.89 18.23
CA MET A 296 1.70 10.14 17.09
C MET A 296 2.66 10.16 15.89
N LEU A 297 3.22 11.32 15.57
CA LEU A 297 4.15 11.52 14.46
C LEU A 297 5.55 10.99 14.77
N GLY A 298 6.01 11.01 16.02
CA GLY A 298 7.31 10.46 16.42
C GLY A 298 8.52 11.34 16.15
#